data_AF-F0ZEF8-F1
#
_entry.id   AF-F0ZEF8-F1
#
_cell.length_a   1.000
_cell.length_b   1.000
_cell.length_c   1.000
_cell.angle_alpha   90.00
_cell.angle_beta   90.00
_cell.angle_gamma   90.00
#
_symmetry.space_group_name_H-M   'P 1'
#
loop_
_entity.id
_entity.type
_entity.pdbx_description
1 polymer ?
#
loop_
_entity_poly.entity_id
_entity_poly.type
_entity_poly.pdbx_seq_one_letter_code
_entity_poly.pdbx_strand_id
1 'polypeptide(L)'
;MSVKTKKIDQNYDVINLNGVSLSGGTITKPTATNTDKKNELLEEEFLLIDQLAKNAAVHLNKLVNQKQIIKENSELSETKKILKKEFKDSIPSKLELLKKNMKPVKENASVLETKQKKKVNHENKKRWYGFGEGEITDEMKQEANLIKLQQFIDPTRRFNRDAVKDLPEHFEIGTFENSHVDYFNRFTNKEKKRGALGDILNNERALKYIDDKTEKIKSDTRQSKKIRKY
;
A
#
# COMPACT_ATOMS: atom_id res chain seq x y z
N MET A 1 -18.89 -9.47 15.61
CA MET A 1 -18.63 -10.75 16.30
C MET A 1 -17.13 -11.01 16.28
N SER A 2 -16.54 -11.21 17.46
CA SER A 2 -15.08 -11.20 17.70
C SER A 2 -14.41 -12.50 17.25
N VAL A 3 -13.39 -12.40 16.39
CA VAL A 3 -12.57 -13.54 15.95
C VAL A 3 -11.50 -13.81 17.01
N LYS A 4 -11.61 -14.93 17.75
CA LYS A 4 -10.53 -15.44 18.60
C LYS A 4 -9.62 -16.33 17.74
N THR A 5 -8.39 -15.88 17.50
CA THR A 5 -7.31 -16.72 16.95
C THR A 5 -6.76 -17.62 18.06
N LYS A 6 -6.87 -18.94 17.90
CA LYS A 6 -6.12 -19.90 18.72
C LYS A 6 -4.70 -20.01 18.15
N LYS A 7 -3.71 -19.64 18.96
CA LYS A 7 -2.31 -20.04 18.75
C LYS A 7 -2.22 -21.55 18.85
N ILE A 8 -1.53 -22.17 17.90
CA ILE A 8 -1.16 -23.59 17.94
C ILE A 8 0.31 -23.62 18.34
N ASP A 9 0.57 -24.09 19.55
CA ASP A 9 1.91 -24.36 20.03
C ASP A 9 2.42 -25.61 19.31
N GLN A 10 3.46 -25.46 18.49
CA GLN A 10 4.17 -26.60 17.92
C GLN A 10 5.25 -27.04 18.89
N ASN A 11 4.90 -27.98 19.77
CA ASN A 11 5.88 -28.72 20.55
C ASN A 11 5.52 -30.20 20.46
N TYR A 12 6.15 -30.92 19.53
CA TYR A 12 6.16 -32.37 19.50
C TYR A 12 7.54 -32.86 19.08
N ASP A 13 8.29 -33.24 20.11
CA ASP A 13 9.37 -34.21 20.21
C ASP A 13 9.90 -34.80 18.90
N VAL A 14 11.11 -34.35 18.54
CA VAL A 14 11.97 -35.02 17.57
C VAL A 14 12.52 -36.28 18.23
N ILE A 15 11.89 -37.43 17.97
CA ILE A 15 12.46 -38.72 18.35
C ILE A 15 13.57 -39.04 17.35
N ASN A 16 14.80 -38.74 17.77
CA ASN A 16 16.03 -38.98 17.04
C ASN A 16 16.35 -40.49 17.10
N LEU A 17 15.87 -41.26 16.12
CA LEU A 17 16.23 -42.67 15.94
C LEU A 17 17.54 -42.74 15.15
N ASN A 18 18.68 -42.57 15.83
CA ASN A 18 20.00 -43.03 15.39
C ASN A 18 20.98 -42.90 16.55
N GLY A 19 21.12 -43.98 17.33
CA GLY A 19 22.07 -43.99 18.44
C GLY A 19 21.98 -45.26 19.29
N VAL A 20 22.44 -46.40 18.75
CA VAL A 20 22.86 -47.53 19.58
C VAL A 20 24.21 -48.01 19.06
N SER A 21 25.26 -47.63 19.79
CA SER A 21 26.62 -48.19 19.69
C SER A 21 26.71 -49.47 20.50
N LEU A 22 27.25 -50.54 19.92
CA LEU A 22 27.59 -51.78 20.64
C LEU A 22 29.02 -51.68 21.19
N SER A 23 29.17 -51.70 22.52
CA SER A 23 30.44 -51.93 23.22
C SER A 23 30.30 -53.13 24.15
N GLY A 24 31.22 -54.09 24.05
CA GLY A 24 31.15 -55.41 24.69
C GLY A 24 31.60 -55.49 26.15
N GLY A 25 31.38 -56.67 26.75
CA GLY A 25 31.88 -57.08 28.07
C GLY A 25 31.32 -58.44 28.52
N THR A 26 32.17 -59.31 29.06
CA THR A 26 32.01 -60.77 29.28
C THR A 26 31.55 -61.23 30.69
N ILE A 27 30.71 -62.30 30.72
CA ILE A 27 30.58 -63.49 31.63
C ILE A 27 30.29 -63.34 33.16
N THR A 28 29.15 -63.89 33.68
CA THR A 28 29.00 -65.07 34.62
C THR A 28 27.60 -65.20 35.31
N LYS A 29 27.19 -66.48 35.54
CA LYS A 29 25.91 -67.20 35.90
C LYS A 29 25.18 -66.83 37.25
N PRO A 30 23.97 -67.38 37.64
CA PRO A 30 23.37 -68.70 37.29
C PRO A 30 21.81 -68.86 37.12
N THR A 31 21.44 -69.97 36.45
CA THR A 31 20.22 -70.84 36.51
C THR A 31 18.78 -70.30 36.68
N ALA A 32 17.94 -70.54 35.66
CA ALA A 32 16.51 -70.88 35.78
C ALA A 32 16.04 -71.73 34.58
N THR A 33 14.94 -72.45 34.76
CA THR A 33 14.41 -73.64 34.07
C THR A 33 14.07 -73.50 32.56
N ASN A 34 14.10 -74.63 31.84
CA ASN A 34 14.00 -74.73 30.36
C ASN A 34 12.59 -74.42 29.78
N THR A 35 11.58 -74.24 30.63
CA THR A 35 10.20 -73.88 30.24
C THR A 35 9.99 -72.37 30.19
N ASP A 36 10.71 -71.59 30.98
CA ASP A 36 10.48 -70.14 31.12
C ASP A 36 11.07 -69.36 29.94
N LYS A 37 12.23 -69.81 29.42
CA LYS A 37 12.90 -69.21 28.26
C LYS A 37 12.11 -69.34 26.95
N LYS A 38 11.32 -70.41 26.79
CA LYS A 38 10.47 -70.60 25.61
C LYS A 38 9.27 -69.67 25.63
N ASN A 39 8.71 -69.41 26.81
CA ASN A 39 7.60 -68.48 26.97
C ASN A 39 8.08 -67.03 26.81
N GLU A 40 9.25 -66.68 27.36
CA GLU A 40 9.90 -65.37 27.12
C GLU A 40 10.22 -65.14 25.63
N LEU A 41 10.75 -66.15 24.92
CA LEU A 41 11.00 -66.05 23.47
C LEU A 41 9.72 -65.86 22.66
N LEU A 42 8.63 -66.55 23.02
CA LEU A 42 7.33 -66.38 22.37
C LEU A 42 6.76 -64.99 22.64
N GLU A 43 6.88 -64.47 23.87
CA GLU A 43 6.45 -63.12 24.23
C GLU A 43 7.25 -62.03 23.50
N GLU A 44 8.58 -62.21 23.34
CA GLU A 44 9.43 -61.34 22.54
C GLU A 44 9.04 -61.36 21.05
N GLU A 45 8.74 -62.53 20.49
CA GLU A 45 8.24 -62.67 19.11
C GLU A 45 6.89 -61.97 18.92
N PHE A 46 5.95 -62.12 19.86
CA PHE A 46 4.66 -61.41 19.81
C PHE A 46 4.82 -59.90 19.90
N LEU A 47 5.74 -59.41 20.75
CA LEU A 47 6.02 -57.98 20.89
C LEU A 47 6.62 -57.40 19.61
N LEU A 48 7.51 -58.14 18.94
CA LEU A 48 8.11 -57.72 17.67
C LEU A 48 7.06 -57.65 16.54
N ILE A 49 6.14 -58.62 16.51
CA ILE A 49 5.02 -58.63 15.56
C ILE A 49 4.08 -57.45 15.79
N ASP A 50 3.77 -57.11 17.04
CA ASP A 50 2.94 -55.95 17.38
C ASP A 50 3.62 -54.62 17.01
N GLN A 51 4.93 -54.49 17.27
CA GLN A 51 5.71 -53.32 16.82
C GLN A 51 5.72 -53.19 15.29
N LEU A 52 5.87 -54.31 14.57
CA LEU A 52 5.83 -54.34 13.12
C LEU A 52 4.43 -53.95 12.60
N ALA A 53 3.36 -54.42 13.23
CA ALA A 53 1.98 -54.08 12.90
C ALA A 53 1.69 -52.58 13.14
N LYS A 54 2.17 -52.02 14.26
CA LYS A 54 2.07 -50.58 14.57
C LYS A 54 2.80 -49.72 13.53
N ASN A 55 4.02 -50.10 13.16
CA ASN A 55 4.79 -49.40 12.13
C ASN A 55 4.12 -49.47 10.75
N ALA A 56 3.58 -50.64 10.39
CA ALA A 56 2.84 -50.82 9.14
C ALA A 56 1.56 -49.97 9.11
N ALA A 57 0.79 -49.92 10.20
CA ALA A 57 -0.42 -49.10 10.31
C ALA A 57 -0.13 -47.60 10.16
N VAL A 58 0.95 -47.11 10.79
CA VAL A 58 1.41 -45.72 10.64
C VAL A 58 1.78 -45.41 9.19
N HIS A 59 2.49 -46.33 8.52
CA HIS A 59 2.87 -46.17 7.13
C HIS A 59 1.66 -46.15 6.19
N LEU A 60 0.68 -47.03 6.41
CA LEU A 60 -0.56 -47.07 5.64
C LEU A 60 -1.35 -45.76 5.77
N ASN A 61 -1.47 -45.20 6.98
CA ASN A 61 -2.13 -43.91 7.18
C ASN A 61 -1.41 -42.77 6.44
N LYS A 62 -0.07 -42.77 6.44
CA LYS A 62 0.73 -41.80 5.68
C LYS A 62 0.46 -41.91 4.17
N LEU A 63 0.39 -43.13 3.63
CA LEU A 63 0.10 -43.38 2.22
C LEU A 63 -1.33 -42.97 1.82
N VAL A 64 -2.32 -43.26 2.67
CA VAL A 64 -3.72 -42.85 2.45
C VAL A 64 -3.83 -41.33 2.39
N ASN A 65 -3.20 -40.62 3.34
CA ASN A 65 -3.18 -39.16 3.36
C ASN A 65 -2.49 -38.57 2.12
N GLN A 66 -1.35 -39.14 1.70
CA GLN A 66 -0.67 -38.71 0.46
C GLN A 66 -1.56 -38.91 -0.78
N LYS A 67 -2.25 -40.05 -0.88
CA LYS A 67 -3.17 -40.32 -2.00
C LYS A 67 -4.34 -39.33 -2.03
N GLN A 68 -4.89 -38.98 -0.86
CA GLN A 68 -5.95 -37.99 -0.76
C GLN A 68 -5.47 -36.59 -1.19
N ILE A 69 -4.30 -36.16 -0.74
CA ILE A 69 -3.68 -34.89 -1.15
C ILE A 69 -3.42 -34.83 -2.67
N ILE A 70 -2.96 -35.94 -3.27
CA ILE A 70 -2.74 -36.01 -4.73
C ILE A 70 -4.06 -35.88 -5.49
N LYS A 71 -5.12 -36.55 -5.02
CA LYS A 71 -6.46 -36.46 -5.61
C LYS A 71 -7.00 -35.03 -5.55
N GLU A 72 -6.98 -34.39 -4.39
CA GLU A 72 -7.42 -32.99 -4.20
C GLU A 72 -6.65 -32.02 -5.10
N ASN A 73 -5.33 -32.20 -5.26
CA ASN A 73 -4.53 -31.35 -6.14
C ASN A 73 -4.85 -31.52 -7.63
N SER A 74 -5.22 -32.73 -8.07
CA SER A 74 -5.65 -32.97 -9.46
C SER A 74 -6.97 -32.25 -9.77
N GLU A 75 -7.96 -32.36 -8.87
CA GLU A 75 -9.27 -31.68 -8.97
C GLU A 75 -9.12 -30.15 -8.93
N LEU A 76 -8.24 -29.63 -8.05
CA LEU A 76 -7.90 -28.21 -8.00
C LEU A 76 -7.24 -27.71 -9.30
N SER A 77 -6.50 -28.56 -10.01
CA SER A 77 -5.86 -28.18 -11.28
C SER A 77 -6.88 -28.10 -12.42
N GLU A 78 -7.87 -28.99 -12.44
CA GLU A 78 -8.92 -29.04 -13.46
C GLU A 78 -9.92 -27.89 -13.28
N THR A 79 -10.38 -27.67 -12.04
CA THR A 79 -11.26 -26.54 -11.69
C THR A 79 -10.62 -25.19 -12.00
N LYS A 80 -9.31 -25.01 -11.74
CA LYS A 80 -8.57 -23.80 -12.13
C LYS A 80 -8.48 -23.61 -13.65
N LYS A 81 -8.36 -24.69 -14.43
CA LYS A 81 -8.36 -24.62 -15.90
C LYS A 81 -9.73 -24.24 -16.45
N ILE A 82 -10.80 -24.79 -15.88
CA ILE A 82 -12.19 -24.45 -16.26
C ILE A 82 -12.47 -22.98 -15.94
N LEU A 83 -12.16 -22.53 -14.72
CA LEU A 83 -12.38 -21.14 -14.31
C LEU A 83 -11.59 -20.13 -15.16
N LYS A 84 -10.37 -20.46 -15.60
CA LYS A 84 -9.61 -19.63 -16.55
C LYS A 84 -10.22 -19.58 -17.95
N LYS A 85 -10.85 -20.65 -18.43
CA LYS A 85 -11.55 -20.67 -19.73
C LYS A 85 -12.82 -19.84 -19.67
N GLU A 86 -13.68 -20.09 -18.68
CA GLU A 86 -14.91 -19.32 -18.44
C GLU A 86 -14.63 -17.82 -18.28
N PHE A 87 -13.55 -17.46 -17.58
CA PHE A 87 -13.14 -16.07 -17.43
C PHE A 87 -12.64 -15.47 -18.76
N LYS A 88 -11.88 -16.21 -19.57
CA LYS A 88 -11.43 -15.75 -20.89
C LYS A 88 -12.59 -15.52 -21.86
N ASP A 89 -13.64 -16.34 -21.78
CA ASP A 89 -14.80 -16.23 -22.67
C ASP A 89 -15.79 -15.15 -22.21
N SER A 90 -15.82 -14.82 -20.91
CA SER A 90 -16.62 -13.72 -20.33
C SER A 90 -16.04 -12.31 -20.57
N ILE A 91 -14.72 -12.18 -20.71
CA ILE A 91 -14.05 -10.90 -20.96
C ILE A 91 -14.47 -10.25 -22.30
N PRO A 92 -14.46 -10.93 -23.46
CA PRO A 92 -14.75 -10.29 -24.74
C PRO A 92 -16.18 -9.78 -24.81
N SER A 93 -17.17 -10.52 -24.30
CA SER A 93 -18.56 -10.08 -24.28
C SER A 93 -18.79 -8.86 -23.38
N LYS A 94 -18.18 -8.84 -22.19
CA LYS A 94 -18.29 -7.68 -21.28
C LYS A 94 -17.53 -6.45 -21.81
N LEU A 95 -16.37 -6.66 -22.43
CA LEU A 95 -15.60 -5.58 -23.08
C LEU A 95 -16.31 -5.04 -24.33
N GLU A 96 -16.96 -5.89 -25.13
CA GLU A 96 -17.74 -5.46 -26.28
C GLU A 96 -18.98 -4.66 -25.86
N LEU A 97 -19.69 -5.09 -24.81
CA LEU A 97 -20.79 -4.32 -24.22
C LEU A 97 -20.31 -2.97 -23.67
N LEU A 98 -19.16 -2.93 -23.01
CA LEU A 98 -18.55 -1.68 -22.53
C LEU A 98 -18.15 -0.75 -23.70
N LYS A 99 -17.50 -1.29 -24.74
CA LYS A 99 -17.11 -0.52 -25.93
C LYS A 99 -18.33 0.03 -26.69
N LYS A 100 -19.43 -0.72 -26.75
CA LYS A 100 -20.69 -0.28 -27.37
C LYS A 100 -21.36 0.86 -26.59
N ASN A 101 -21.20 0.89 -25.27
CA ASN A 101 -21.79 1.91 -24.39
C ASN A 101 -20.88 3.13 -24.15
N MET A 102 -19.61 3.08 -24.53
CA MET A 102 -18.69 4.20 -24.44
C MET A 102 -18.75 5.06 -25.70
N LYS A 103 -18.94 6.37 -25.55
CA LYS A 103 -18.80 7.31 -26.67
C LYS A 103 -17.35 7.33 -27.15
N PRO A 104 -17.07 7.37 -28.47
CA PRO A 104 -15.72 7.49 -28.96
C PRO A 104 -15.12 8.81 -28.48
N VAL A 105 -14.07 8.72 -27.66
CA VAL A 105 -13.30 9.88 -27.23
C VAL A 105 -12.42 10.27 -28.42
N LYS A 106 -12.76 11.38 -29.08
CA LYS A 106 -11.81 12.03 -29.99
C LYS A 106 -10.73 12.66 -29.12
N GLU A 107 -9.50 12.16 -29.19
CA GLU A 107 -8.36 12.64 -28.40
C GLU A 107 -8.07 14.15 -28.60
N ASN A 108 -8.56 14.73 -29.70
CA ASN A 108 -8.44 16.15 -30.03
C ASN A 108 -9.71 16.98 -29.74
N ALA A 109 -10.78 16.39 -29.20
CA ALA A 109 -11.95 17.15 -28.78
C ALA A 109 -11.75 17.60 -27.33
N SER A 110 -11.71 18.91 -27.11
CA SER A 110 -11.62 19.53 -25.79
C SER A 110 -12.68 18.93 -24.85
N VAL A 111 -12.25 18.25 -23.79
CA VAL A 111 -13.11 17.70 -22.72
C VAL A 111 -13.76 18.81 -21.87
N LEU A 112 -13.49 20.07 -22.18
CA LEU A 112 -14.05 21.21 -21.48
C LEU A 112 -15.50 21.46 -21.94
N GLU A 113 -16.40 21.57 -20.97
CA GLU A 113 -17.79 21.93 -21.21
C GLU A 113 -17.87 23.24 -22.02
N THR A 114 -18.42 23.18 -23.24
CA THR A 114 -18.79 24.37 -24.05
C THR A 114 -20.10 25.00 -23.56
N LYS A 115 -20.61 24.58 -22.40
CA LYS A 115 -21.65 25.31 -21.70
C LYS A 115 -21.01 26.59 -21.19
N GLN A 116 -21.42 27.72 -21.75
CA GLN A 116 -21.15 29.03 -21.16
C GLN A 116 -21.56 28.93 -19.69
N LYS A 117 -20.56 28.87 -18.79
CA LYS A 117 -20.80 28.99 -17.35
C LYS A 117 -21.65 30.23 -17.20
N LYS A 118 -22.85 30.07 -16.62
CA LYS A 118 -23.75 31.20 -16.36
C LYS A 118 -22.89 32.28 -15.73
N LYS A 119 -22.80 33.43 -16.41
CA LYS A 119 -22.08 34.59 -15.87
C LYS A 119 -22.69 34.82 -14.50
N VAL A 120 -21.94 34.53 -13.44
CA VAL A 120 -22.36 34.83 -12.07
C VAL A 120 -22.81 36.28 -12.12
N ASN A 121 -24.06 36.55 -11.76
CA ASN A 121 -24.59 37.90 -11.80
C ASN A 121 -23.70 38.77 -10.91
N HIS A 122 -22.78 39.52 -11.51
CA HIS A 122 -22.04 40.57 -10.84
C HIS A 122 -23.05 41.71 -10.65
N GLU A 123 -24.02 41.50 -9.77
CA GLU A 123 -24.96 42.51 -9.28
C GLU A 123 -24.21 43.44 -8.33
N ASN A 124 -23.24 44.18 -8.89
CA ASN A 124 -22.62 45.36 -8.29
C ASN A 124 -21.79 46.10 -9.36
N LYS A 125 -22.42 46.42 -10.49
CA LYS A 125 -21.83 47.19 -11.62
C LYS A 125 -21.54 48.67 -11.30
N LYS A 126 -21.22 49.01 -10.06
CA LYS A 126 -20.85 50.36 -9.61
C LYS A 126 -19.46 50.44 -8.97
N ARG A 127 -18.76 49.31 -8.80
CA ARG A 127 -17.40 49.25 -8.23
C ARG A 127 -16.36 49.02 -9.35
N TRP A 128 -15.12 49.44 -9.08
CA TRP A 128 -13.94 49.43 -9.98
C TRP A 128 -14.03 48.38 -11.10
N TYR A 129 -14.24 48.83 -12.35
CA TYR A 129 -14.36 48.02 -13.58
C TYR A 129 -15.28 46.78 -13.53
N GLY A 130 -16.22 46.71 -12.58
CA GLY A 130 -17.12 45.57 -12.44
C GLY A 130 -16.48 44.35 -11.77
N PHE A 131 -15.40 44.50 -11.00
CA PHE A 131 -14.90 43.45 -10.11
C PHE A 131 -16.03 43.02 -9.16
N GLY A 132 -16.52 41.80 -9.34
CA GLY A 132 -17.56 41.21 -8.50
C GLY A 132 -16.97 40.58 -7.26
N GLU A 133 -17.83 40.42 -6.25
CA GLU A 133 -17.56 39.49 -5.16
C GLU A 133 -17.73 38.08 -5.71
N GLY A 134 -16.62 37.44 -6.08
CA GLY A 134 -16.61 36.07 -6.60
C GLY A 134 -16.85 35.04 -5.49
N GLU A 135 -17.44 33.89 -5.85
CA GLU A 135 -17.54 32.75 -4.94
C GLU A 135 -16.14 32.27 -4.53
N ILE A 136 -15.84 32.29 -3.22
CA ILE A 136 -14.55 31.88 -2.69
C ILE A 136 -14.47 30.34 -2.65
N THR A 137 -13.84 29.75 -3.68
CA THR A 137 -13.53 28.32 -3.69
C THR A 137 -12.37 27.99 -2.75
N ASP A 138 -12.23 26.72 -2.34
CA ASP A 138 -11.14 26.31 -1.45
C ASP A 138 -9.76 26.39 -2.13
N GLU A 139 -9.67 26.16 -3.45
CA GLU A 139 -8.45 26.40 -4.24
C GLU A 139 -8.03 27.88 -4.13
N MET A 140 -8.98 28.81 -4.26
CA MET A 140 -8.72 30.25 -4.14
C MET A 140 -8.23 30.63 -2.74
N LYS A 141 -8.75 30.01 -1.67
CA LYS A 141 -8.26 30.23 -0.30
C LYS A 141 -6.82 29.75 -0.12
N GLN A 142 -6.46 28.61 -0.71
CA GLN A 142 -5.10 28.09 -0.64
C GLN A 142 -4.12 29.02 -1.35
N GLU A 143 -4.47 29.49 -2.54
CA GLU A 143 -3.68 30.47 -3.30
C GLU A 143 -3.56 31.81 -2.55
N ALA A 144 -4.64 32.28 -1.92
CA ALA A 144 -4.60 33.47 -1.06
C ALA A 144 -3.67 33.29 0.15
N ASN A 145 -3.73 32.13 0.82
CA ASN A 145 -2.84 31.80 1.92
C ASN A 145 -1.38 31.73 1.47
N LEU A 146 -1.14 31.25 0.25
CA LEU A 146 0.19 31.20 -0.32
C LEU A 146 0.80 32.59 -0.47
N ILE A 147 0.02 33.58 -0.92
CA ILE A 147 0.47 34.98 -1.00
C ILE A 147 0.87 35.52 0.38
N LYS A 148 0.14 35.17 1.44
CA LYS A 148 0.52 35.54 2.82
C LYS A 148 1.87 34.91 3.23
N LEU A 149 2.15 33.71 2.75
CA LEU A 149 3.34 32.93 3.08
C LEU A 149 4.52 33.15 2.13
N GLN A 150 4.40 34.03 1.13
CA GLN A 150 5.43 34.24 0.10
C GLN A 150 6.84 34.55 0.68
N GLN A 151 6.90 35.22 1.83
CA GLN A 151 8.16 35.51 2.54
C GLN A 151 8.92 34.28 3.03
N PHE A 152 8.25 33.13 3.13
CA PHE A 152 8.85 31.88 3.59
C PHE A 152 9.25 30.94 2.43
N ILE A 153 8.93 31.31 1.19
CA ILE A 153 9.19 30.47 0.01
C ILE A 153 10.60 30.74 -0.53
N ASP A 154 11.01 32.00 -0.55
CA ASP A 154 12.31 32.43 -1.08
C ASP A 154 13.06 33.30 -0.06
N PRO A 155 14.25 32.87 0.41
CA PRO A 155 15.04 33.66 1.37
C PRO A 155 15.61 34.96 0.80
N THR A 156 15.76 35.05 -0.53
CA THR A 156 16.40 36.19 -1.19
C THR A 156 15.44 37.36 -1.37
N ARG A 157 14.15 37.06 -1.52
CA ARG A 157 13.13 38.06 -1.78
C ARG A 157 12.51 38.56 -0.49
N ARG A 158 12.71 39.84 -0.19
CA ARG A 158 12.08 40.51 0.96
C ARG A 158 10.75 41.12 0.52
N PHE A 159 9.66 40.64 1.11
CA PHE A 159 8.33 41.19 0.89
C PHE A 159 7.96 42.18 1.99
N ASN A 160 7.12 43.16 1.66
CA ASN A 160 6.60 44.12 2.63
C ASN A 160 5.65 43.40 3.60
N ARG A 161 5.84 43.63 4.90
CA ARG A 161 5.03 42.98 5.96
C ARG A 161 3.58 43.45 5.94
N ASP A 162 3.32 44.66 5.46
CA ASP A 162 1.97 45.22 5.34
C ASP A 162 1.15 44.55 4.23
N ALA A 163 1.79 43.77 3.35
CA ALA A 163 1.13 42.96 2.32
C ALA A 163 0.53 41.66 2.88
N VAL A 164 0.73 41.34 4.17
CA VAL A 164 0.11 40.19 4.86
C VAL A 164 -1.32 40.55 5.33
N LYS A 165 -2.02 41.39 4.57
CA LYS A 165 -3.42 41.74 4.87
C LYS A 165 -4.31 40.54 4.58
N ASP A 166 -5.47 40.51 5.22
CA ASP A 166 -6.49 39.53 4.91
C ASP A 166 -6.94 39.63 3.44
N LEU A 167 -7.40 38.51 2.91
CA LEU A 167 -7.85 38.39 1.53
C LEU A 167 -8.91 39.49 1.28
N PRO A 168 -8.71 40.37 0.28
CA PRO A 168 -9.71 41.36 -0.06
C PRO A 168 -11.06 40.70 -0.36
N GLU A 169 -12.15 41.37 0.01
CA GLU A 169 -13.51 40.92 -0.29
C GLU A 169 -13.75 40.73 -1.80
N HIS A 170 -13.10 41.56 -2.61
CA HIS A 170 -13.20 41.52 -4.06
C HIS A 170 -11.83 41.16 -4.65
N PHE A 171 -11.70 39.98 -5.24
CA PHE A 171 -10.48 39.54 -5.92
C PHE A 171 -10.81 38.60 -7.08
N GLU A 172 -9.92 38.59 -8.07
CA GLU A 172 -9.98 37.67 -9.21
C GLU A 172 -8.60 37.02 -9.40
N ILE A 173 -8.60 35.78 -9.89
CA ILE A 173 -7.37 35.08 -10.26
C ILE A 173 -7.24 35.10 -11.77
N GLY A 174 -6.24 35.83 -12.24
CA GLY A 174 -5.86 35.90 -13.66
C GLY A 174 -4.60 35.12 -13.97
N THR A 175 -4.32 34.95 -15.26
CA THR A 175 -3.06 34.40 -15.76
C THR A 175 -2.30 35.47 -16.53
N PHE A 176 -0.99 35.53 -16.38
CA PHE A 176 -0.16 36.44 -17.17
C PHE A 176 -0.11 36.02 -18.64
N GLU A 177 -0.44 36.95 -19.53
CA GLU A 177 -0.24 36.78 -20.98
C GLU A 177 1.21 37.14 -21.32
N ASN A 178 1.85 36.29 -22.11
CA ASN A 178 3.25 36.49 -22.48
C ASN A 178 3.36 37.65 -23.49
N SER A 179 4.30 38.57 -23.25
CA SER A 179 4.61 39.62 -24.21
C SER A 179 5.25 39.04 -25.48
N HIS A 180 4.91 39.60 -26.64
CA HIS A 180 5.50 39.23 -27.93
C HIS A 180 6.97 39.64 -28.05
N VAL A 181 7.41 40.62 -27.26
CA VAL A 181 8.77 41.18 -27.33
C VAL A 181 9.79 40.29 -26.62
N ASP A 182 9.38 39.61 -25.54
CA ASP A 182 10.28 38.74 -24.75
C ASP A 182 9.95 37.26 -24.99
N TYR A 183 10.42 36.74 -26.11
CA TYR A 183 10.20 35.35 -26.50
C TYR A 183 10.96 34.40 -25.57
N PHE A 184 12.22 34.68 -25.23
CA PHE A 184 13.09 33.67 -24.60
C PHE A 184 12.92 33.54 -23.09
N ASN A 185 12.49 34.58 -22.39
CA ASN A 185 12.31 34.51 -20.93
C ASN A 185 10.90 34.07 -20.50
N ARG A 186 10.01 33.74 -21.44
CA ARG A 186 8.64 33.34 -21.11
C ARG A 186 8.57 31.89 -20.63
N PHE A 187 7.57 31.58 -19.81
CA PHE A 187 7.25 30.20 -19.45
C PHE A 187 6.83 29.36 -20.66
N THR A 188 7.42 28.18 -20.78
CA THR A 188 7.00 27.15 -21.72
C THR A 188 5.69 26.50 -21.28
N ASN A 189 4.97 25.86 -22.21
CA ASN A 189 3.71 25.18 -21.89
C ASN A 189 3.87 24.05 -20.86
N LYS A 190 5.07 23.50 -20.69
CA LYS A 190 5.36 22.45 -19.71
C LYS A 190 5.53 23.00 -18.30
N GLU A 191 6.09 24.21 -18.19
CA GLU A 191 6.34 24.88 -16.92
C GLU A 191 5.06 25.50 -16.36
N LYS A 192 4.17 26.01 -17.22
CA LYS A 192 2.88 26.55 -16.80
C LYS A 192 2.05 25.51 -16.07
N LYS A 193 1.80 25.70 -14.77
CA LYS A 193 0.89 24.84 -14.00
C LYS A 193 -0.45 25.55 -13.74
N ARG A 194 -1.36 24.80 -13.12
CA ARG A 194 -2.63 25.32 -12.64
C ARG A 194 -2.37 26.03 -11.31
N GLY A 195 -2.29 27.36 -11.35
CA GLY A 195 -2.13 28.21 -10.17
C GLY A 195 -0.69 28.32 -9.65
N ALA A 196 -0.47 29.22 -8.69
CA ALA A 196 0.87 29.50 -8.16
C ALA A 196 1.35 28.39 -7.22
N LEU A 197 0.43 27.71 -6.53
CA LEU A 197 0.77 26.52 -5.74
C LEU A 197 1.35 25.41 -6.61
N GLY A 198 0.75 25.18 -7.79
CA GLY A 198 1.26 24.21 -8.77
C GLY A 198 2.66 24.55 -9.25
N ASP A 199 2.93 25.83 -9.51
CA ASP A 199 4.25 26.29 -9.95
C ASP A 199 5.33 26.05 -8.87
N ILE A 200 5.00 26.26 -7.59
CA ILE A 200 5.93 26.02 -6.48
C ILE A 200 6.20 24.53 -6.28
N LEU A 201 5.18 23.69 -6.37
CA LEU A 201 5.35 22.23 -6.27
C LEU A 201 6.25 21.68 -7.39
N ASN A 202 6.31 22.37 -8.53
CA ASN A 202 7.21 22.02 -9.62
C ASN A 202 8.65 22.55 -9.41
N ASN A 203 8.88 23.44 -8.45
CA ASN A 203 10.19 24.04 -8.17
C ASN A 203 10.90 23.32 -7.01
N GLU A 204 11.80 22.41 -7.37
CA GLU A 204 12.57 21.61 -6.40
C GLU A 204 13.38 22.44 -5.40
N ARG A 205 13.92 23.59 -5.83
CA ARG A 205 14.73 24.46 -4.96
C ARG A 205 13.87 25.09 -3.87
N ALA A 206 12.67 25.54 -4.24
CA ALA A 206 11.72 26.11 -3.30
C ALA A 206 11.26 25.06 -2.27
N LEU A 207 10.93 23.85 -2.73
CA LEU A 207 10.55 22.75 -1.85
C LEU A 207 11.65 22.38 -0.87
N LYS A 208 12.89 22.21 -1.36
CA LYS A 208 14.04 21.91 -0.51
C LYS A 208 14.24 22.98 0.57
N TYR A 209 14.14 24.25 0.21
CA TYR A 209 14.26 25.34 1.18
C TYR A 209 13.15 25.30 2.24
N ILE A 210 11.90 25.11 1.81
CA ILE A 210 10.75 25.00 2.71
C ILE A 210 10.95 23.82 3.67
N ASP A 211 11.35 22.65 3.17
CA ASP A 211 11.59 21.46 3.99
C ASP A 211 12.70 21.70 5.01
N ASP A 212 13.90 22.09 4.56
CA ASP A 212 15.05 22.40 5.41
C ASP A 212 14.70 23.42 6.50
N LYS A 213 13.95 24.47 6.13
CA LYS A 213 13.54 25.52 7.05
C LYS A 213 12.50 25.03 8.06
N THR A 214 11.54 24.22 7.63
CA THR A 214 10.51 23.69 8.54
C THR A 214 11.10 22.71 9.55
N GLU A 215 12.07 21.88 9.14
CA GLU A 215 12.76 20.96 10.03
C GLU A 215 13.55 21.72 11.10
N LYS A 216 14.27 22.76 10.70
CA LYS A 216 14.97 23.65 11.64
C LYS A 216 14.02 24.31 12.63
N ILE A 217 12.89 24.83 12.18
CA ILE A 217 11.88 25.45 13.08
C ILE A 217 11.30 24.41 14.05
N LYS A 218 11.02 23.19 13.58
CA LYS A 218 10.50 22.09 14.41
C LYS A 218 11.52 21.69 15.47
N SER A 219 12.80 21.54 15.13
CA SER A 219 13.84 21.17 16.08
C SER A 219 14.06 22.27 17.13
N ASP A 220 14.18 23.53 16.72
CA ASP A 220 14.32 24.69 17.62
C ASP A 220 13.12 24.78 18.59
N THR A 221 11.90 24.58 18.08
CA THR A 221 10.68 24.58 18.90
C THR A 221 10.71 23.45 19.93
N ARG A 222 11.14 22.24 19.55
CA ARG A 222 11.29 21.10 20.46
C ARG A 222 12.32 21.38 21.55
N GLN A 223 13.47 21.94 21.20
CA GLN A 223 14.51 22.32 22.16
C GLN A 223 14.00 23.39 23.14
N SER A 224 13.35 24.45 22.64
CA SER A 224 12.78 25.51 23.50
C SER A 224 11.70 25.00 24.46
N LYS A 225 10.93 23.97 24.07
CA LYS A 225 9.93 23.33 24.93
C LYS A 225 10.58 22.45 26.00
N LYS A 226 11.69 21.79 25.67
CA LYS A 226 12.47 21.00 26.64
C LYS A 226 13.04 21.93 27.71
N ILE A 227 13.67 23.03 27.31
CA ILE A 227 14.23 24.03 28.23
C ILE A 227 13.16 24.57 29.19
N ARG A 228 11.98 24.93 28.70
CA ARG A 228 10.87 25.47 29.53
C ARG A 228 10.27 24.50 30.54
N LYS A 229 10.56 23.20 30.46
CA LYS A 229 10.06 22.18 31.39
C LYS A 229 11.00 21.90 32.56
N TYR A 230 12.23 22.40 32.49
CA TYR A 230 13.22 22.36 33.55
C TYR A 230 13.35 23.75 34.17
#